data_AF-A0AAD2R8H9-F1
#
_entry.id   AF-A0AAD2R8H9-F1
#
_cell.length_a   1.000
_cell.length_b   1.000
_cell.length_c   1.000
_cell.angle_alpha   90.00
_cell.angle_beta   90.00
_cell.angle_gamma   90.00
#
_symmetry.space_group_name_H-M   'P 1'
#
loop_
_entity.id
_entity.type
_entity.pdbx_description
1 polymer ?
#
loop_
_entity_poly.entity_id
_entity_poly.type
_entity_poly.pdbx_seq_one_letter_code
_entity_poly.pdbx_strand_id
1 'polypeptide(L)' 'MRLTFKEKRNKTGLTQRELGIAVGLAEISIRKLENGERDPSINTAVKISKALNSNMEEIFPDIFLNINDTKCI' A
#
# COMPACT_ATOMS: atom_id res chain seq x y z
N MET A 1 3.28 -2.29 11.36
CA MET A 1 3.70 -1.11 10.56
C MET A 1 4.42 -1.57 9.30
N ARG A 2 3.94 -1.14 8.13
CA ARG A 2 4.47 -1.44 6.80
C ARG A 2 5.54 -0.42 6.41
N LEU A 3 6.80 -0.78 6.66
CA LEU A 3 7.95 0.07 6.37
C LEU A 3 8.11 0.31 4.86
N THR A 4 7.91 -0.73 4.05
CA THR A 4 8.04 -0.69 2.59
C THR A 4 7.11 0.33 1.94
N PHE A 5 5.84 0.37 2.36
CA PHE A 5 4.89 1.40 1.92
C PHE A 5 5.45 2.79 2.24
N LYS A 6 5.74 3.06 3.51
CA LYS A 6 6.21 4.38 3.96
C LYS A 6 7.45 4.85 3.18
N GLU A 7 8.40 3.96 2.94
CA GLU A 7 9.60 4.24 2.14
C GLU A 7 9.26 4.60 0.69
N LYS A 8 8.37 3.85 0.04
CA LYS A 8 7.93 4.13 -1.34
C LYS A 8 7.22 5.48 -1.42
N ARG A 9 6.34 5.80 -0.47
CA ARG A 9 5.69 7.11 -0.38
C ARG A 9 6.71 8.25 -0.18
N ASN A 10 7.68 8.06 0.69
CA ASN A 10 8.71 9.08 0.92
C ASN A 10 9.61 9.29 -0.32
N LYS A 11 9.90 8.24 -1.10
CA LYS A 11 10.66 8.33 -2.36
C LYS A 11 9.95 9.17 -3.42
N THR A 12 8.62 9.24 -3.40
CA THR A 12 7.85 10.12 -4.30
C THR A 12 7.65 11.53 -3.74
N GLY A 13 8.17 11.82 -2.54
CA GLY A 13 8.03 13.13 -1.89
C GLY A 13 6.62 13.45 -1.40
N LEU A 14 5.70 12.48 -1.39
CA LEU A 14 4.31 12.70 -1.01
C LEU A 14 4.12 12.58 0.50
N THR A 15 3.34 13.46 1.10
CA THR A 15 2.80 13.28 2.46
C THR A 15 1.66 12.25 2.46
N GLN A 16 1.28 11.74 3.64
CA GLN A 16 0.11 10.85 3.78
C GLN A 16 -1.17 11.49 3.24
N ARG A 17 -1.33 12.81 3.46
CA ARG A 17 -2.48 13.59 2.99
C ARG A 17 -2.49 13.71 1.47
N GLU A 18 -1.36 14.04 0.86
CA GLU A 18 -1.24 14.17 -0.60
C GLU A 18 -1.46 12.83 -1.30
N LEU A 19 -0.90 11.75 -0.77
CA LEU A 19 -1.18 10.42 -1.30
C LEU A 19 -2.67 10.09 -1.18
N GLY A 20 -3.28 10.38 -0.02
CA GLY A 20 -4.72 10.23 0.19
C GLY A 20 -5.53 10.94 -0.90
N ILE A 21 -5.23 12.22 -1.14
CA ILE A 21 -5.88 13.01 -2.20
C ILE A 21 -5.68 12.35 -3.57
N ALA A 22 -4.46 11.92 -3.91
CA ALA A 22 -4.14 11.31 -5.20
C ALA A 22 -4.91 9.99 -5.45
N VAL A 23 -5.19 9.21 -4.40
CA VAL A 23 -5.91 7.92 -4.53
C VAL A 23 -7.40 7.99 -4.14
N GLY A 24 -7.89 9.18 -3.75
CA GLY A 24 -9.27 9.40 -3.32
C GLY A 24 -9.58 8.79 -1.94
N LEU A 25 -8.63 8.83 -1.01
CA LEU A 25 -8.75 8.36 0.36
C LEU A 25 -8.46 9.47 1.37
N ALA A 26 -8.99 9.34 2.57
CA ALA A 26 -8.63 10.22 3.68
C ALA A 26 -7.19 9.93 4.16
N GLU A 27 -6.51 10.96 4.69
CA GLU A 27 -5.17 10.82 5.30
C GLU A 27 -5.13 9.70 6.35
N ILE A 28 -6.17 9.63 7.20
CA ILE A 28 -6.29 8.61 8.25
C ILE A 28 -6.32 7.20 7.66
N SER A 29 -6.88 7.01 6.46
CA SER A 29 -6.87 5.71 5.78
C SER A 29 -5.46 5.34 5.37
N ILE A 30 -4.70 6.27 4.79
CA ILE A 30 -3.28 6.04 4.45
C ILE A 30 -2.48 5.69 5.71
N ARG A 31 -2.67 6.43 6.81
CA ARG A 31 -2.02 6.15 8.08
C ARG A 31 -2.32 4.74 8.60
N LYS A 32 -3.58 4.31 8.58
CA LYS A 32 -3.98 2.96 9.01
C LYS A 32 -3.37 1.87 8.12
N LEU A 33 -3.31 2.10 6.81
CA LEU A 33 -2.65 1.18 5.87
C LEU A 33 -1.15 1.07 6.15
N GLU A 34 -0.46 2.20 6.39
CA GLU A 34 0.95 2.24 6.78
C GLU A 34 1.20 1.59 8.14
N ASN A 35 0.27 1.72 9.09
CA ASN A 35 0.43 1.07 10.40
C ASN A 35 0.17 -0.45 10.34
N GLY A 36 -0.51 -0.94 9.30
CA GLY A 36 -0.96 -2.33 9.23
C GLY A 36 -2.26 -2.59 10.01
N GLU A 37 -2.95 -1.53 10.44
CA GLU A 37 -4.25 -1.62 11.13
C GLU A 37 -5.38 -2.01 10.16
N ARG A 38 -5.14 -1.82 8.86
CA ARG A 38 -6.10 -2.14 7.80
C ARG A 38 -5.37 -2.64 6.56
N ASP A 39 -6.03 -3.53 5.84
CA ASP A 39 -5.57 -3.98 4.53
C ASP A 39 -6.26 -3.17 3.42
N PRO A 40 -5.51 -2.78 2.37
CA PRO A 40 -6.10 -2.15 1.20
C PRO A 40 -6.99 -3.15 0.48
N SER A 41 -8.11 -2.69 -0.07
CA SER A 41 -8.81 -3.44 -1.10
C SER A 41 -7.94 -3.51 -2.36
N ILE A 42 -8.21 -4.47 -3.26
CA ILE A 42 -7.51 -4.58 -4.55
C ILE A 42 -7.54 -3.25 -5.32
N ASN A 43 -8.69 -2.59 -5.38
CA ASN A 43 -8.81 -1.29 -6.06
C ASN A 43 -7.93 -0.22 -5.39
N THR A 44 -7.88 -0.18 -4.05
CA THR A 44 -7.01 0.73 -3.32
C THR A 44 -5.54 0.41 -3.56
N ALA A 45 -5.14 -0.85 -3.54
CA ALA A 45 -3.78 -1.29 -3.81
C ALA A 45 -3.33 -0.88 -5.22
N VAL A 46 -4.20 -1.05 -6.23
CA VAL A 46 -3.94 -0.61 -7.61
C VAL A 46 -3.81 0.91 -7.73
N LYS A 47 -4.64 1.68 -7.02
CA LYS A 47 -4.51 3.15 -7.03
C LYS A 47 -3.21 3.61 -6.39
N ILE A 48 -2.84 2.99 -5.27
CA ILE A 48 -1.60 3.30 -4.56
C ILE A 48 -0.38 2.89 -5.41
N SER A 49 -0.42 1.73 -6.08
CA SER A 49 0.66 1.28 -6.96
C SER A 49 0.91 2.26 -8.09
N LYS A 50 -0.16 2.77 -8.72
CA LYS A 50 -0.09 3.81 -9.74
C LYS A 50 0.44 5.14 -9.19
N ALA A 51 -0.05 5.58 -8.03
CA ALA A 51 0.38 6.84 -7.42
C ALA A 51 1.84 6.82 -6.97
N LEU A 52 2.35 5.65 -6.55
CA LEU A 52 3.73 5.45 -6.10
C LEU A 52 4.66 4.93 -7.20
N ASN A 53 4.14 4.71 -8.41
CA ASN A 53 4.84 4.11 -9.55
C ASN A 53 5.65 2.86 -9.16
N SER A 54 5.02 1.95 -8.41
CA SER A 54 5.67 0.77 -7.84
C SER A 54 4.69 -0.40 -7.78
N ASN A 55 5.19 -1.63 -7.82
CA ASN A 55 4.35 -2.84 -7.80
C ASN A 55 3.64 -3.04 -6.44
N MET A 56 2.48 -3.70 -6.45
CA MET A 56 1.66 -3.92 -5.25
C MET A 56 2.36 -4.84 -4.25
N GLU A 57 3.10 -5.81 -4.76
CA GLU A 57 3.92 -6.79 -4.04
C GLU A 57 5.08 -6.13 -3.31
N GLU A 58 5.65 -5.07 -3.89
CA GLU A 58 6.71 -4.29 -3.25
C GLU A 58 6.16 -3.35 -2.17
N ILE A 59 4.96 -2.81 -2.36
CA ILE A 59 4.33 -1.88 -1.40
C ILE A 59 3.75 -2.66 -0.22
N PHE A 60 3.08 -3.79 -0.48
CA PHE A 60 2.37 -4.62 0.49
C PHE A 60 2.87 -6.08 0.46
N PRO A 61 4.15 -6.34 0.76
CA PRO A 61 4.73 -7.68 0.70
C PRO A 61 4.03 -8.66 1.65
N ASP A 62 3.56 -8.16 2.80
CA ASP A 62 2.84 -8.95 3.80
C ASP A 62 1.47 -9.45 3.32
N ILE A 63 0.90 -8.84 2.28
CA ILE A 63 -0.40 -9.21 1.71
C ILE A 63 -0.23 -10.11 0.49
N PHE A 64 0.70 -9.76 -0.41
CA PHE A 64 0.81 -10.41 -1.73
C PHE A 64 1.93 -11.45 -1.83
N LEU A 65 2.97 -11.38 -0.99
CA LEU A 65 4.05 -12.37 -0.97
C LEU A 65 3.86 -13.43 0.11
N ASN A 66 2.85 -13.29 0.97
CA ASN A 66 2.44 -14.34 1.90
C ASN A 66 1.53 -15.36 1.20
N ILE A 67 1.95 -15.79 0.01
CA ILE A 67 1.47 -16.99 -0.64
C ILE A 67 1.92 -18.16 0.24
N ASN A 68 1.04 -18.54 1.18
CA ASN A 68 0.74 -19.96 1.28
C ASN A 68 0.20 -20.34 -0.09
N ASP A 69 1.13 -20.62 -1.02
CA ASP A 69 0.86 -21.35 -2.24
C ASP A 69 -0.07 -22.46 -1.80
N THR A 70 -1.35 -22.35 -2.16
CA THR A 70 -2.28 -23.45 -1.95
C THR A 70 -1.78 -24.46 -2.95
N LYS A 71 -0.81 -25.26 -2.49
CA LYS A 71 -0.31 -26.46 -3.11
C LYS A 71 -1.55 -27.28 -3.40
N CYS A 72 -2.10 -27.08 -4.59
CA CYS A 72 -2.99 -28.03 -5.22
C CYS A 72 -2.08 -29.21 -5.55
N ILE A 73 -1.87 -30.08 -4.57
CA ILE A 73 -1.41 -31.45 -4.73
C ILE A 73 -2.46 -32.35 -4.11
#